data_AF-A0A519VTE7-F1
#
_entry.id   AF-A0A519VTE7-F1
#
_cell.length_a   1.000
_cell.length_b   1.000
_cell.length_c   1.000
_cell.angle_alpha   90.00
_cell.angle_beta   90.00
_cell.angle_gamma   90.00
#
_symmetry.space_group_name_H-M   'P 1'
#
loop_
_entity.id
_entity.type
_entity.pdbx_description
1 polymer ?
#
loop_
_entity_poly.entity_id
_entity_poly.type
_entity_poly.pdbx_seq_one_letter_code
_entity_poly.pdbx_strand_id
1 'polypeptide(L)'
;YRERKHLGALLCKQILDAVSADLKNTVFSFIPNTAEVSFYGMVEGLHSYIRQVQKDTLINRKDSLSDEQLDELLSMNPRVEKLAIKDVKLRTFITQDADRQDMVAHVYDTTYGVIKNDTDTLVAVDDSIVRGTTLKQSIIKIIDRLHPKRIIIVSSAPQIRYPDCYGIDMSKMGQFVAFEAAIQLLKSRGLEHIIEEVYQKCKASLLLPKEEIVNHVKDIYRPFTQEEISAQITKIITPDNIKAEVKVIYQTLDNLHVACPNHSGDWYFSGNYPTPGGNKVVNKAFVNWKEGNNQRAY
;
A
#
# COMPACT_ATOMS: atom_id res chain seq x y z
N TYR A 1 -10.11 -11.36 11.83
CA TYR A 1 -10.92 -11.63 10.62
C TYR A 1 -11.85 -10.46 10.30
N ARG A 2 -12.84 -10.15 11.16
CA ARG A 2 -13.80 -9.05 10.93
C ARG A 2 -13.13 -7.69 10.68
N GLU A 3 -12.10 -7.35 11.44
CA GLU A 3 -11.35 -6.09 11.27
C GLU A 3 -10.67 -6.01 9.89
N ARG A 4 -9.99 -7.08 9.45
CA ARG A 4 -9.38 -7.14 8.11
C ARG A 4 -10.41 -6.98 6.99
N LYS A 5 -11.58 -7.59 7.18
CA LYS A 5 -12.71 -7.43 6.26
C LYS A 5 -13.21 -5.98 6.24
N HIS A 6 -13.29 -5.35 7.41
CA HIS A 6 -13.69 -3.95 7.51
C HIS A 6 -12.66 -3.00 6.87
N LEU A 7 -11.35 -3.26 7.04
CA LEU A 7 -10.28 -2.54 6.34
C LEU A 7 -10.48 -2.57 4.82
N GLY A 8 -10.79 -3.74 4.27
CA GLY A 8 -11.14 -3.90 2.87
C GLY A 8 -12.31 -3.03 2.43
N ALA A 9 -13.41 -3.06 3.18
CA ALA A 9 -14.61 -2.29 2.88
C ALA A 9 -14.33 -0.77 2.89
N LEU A 10 -13.52 -0.27 3.83
CA LEU A 10 -13.19 1.15 3.94
C LEU A 10 -12.33 1.68 2.78
N LEU A 11 -11.63 0.81 2.04
CA LEU A 11 -10.89 1.20 0.84
C LEU A 11 -11.79 1.50 -0.37
N CYS A 12 -13.04 1.04 -0.36
CA CYS A 12 -13.90 1.08 -1.55
C CYS A 12 -14.07 2.47 -2.12
N LYS A 13 -14.23 3.49 -1.26
CA LYS A 13 -14.37 4.89 -1.71
C LYS A 13 -13.14 5.34 -2.52
N GLN A 14 -11.95 5.17 -1.95
CA GLN A 14 -10.69 5.58 -2.61
C GLN A 14 -10.46 4.84 -3.93
N ILE A 15 -10.85 3.56 -3.98
CA ILE A 15 -10.72 2.73 -5.18
C ILE A 15 -11.71 3.19 -6.25
N LEU A 16 -12.99 3.37 -5.90
CA LEU A 16 -14.03 3.86 -6.81
C LEU A 16 -13.65 5.22 -7.40
N ASP A 17 -13.14 6.13 -6.59
CA ASP A 17 -12.64 7.43 -7.06
C ASP A 17 -11.47 7.25 -8.04
N ALA A 18 -10.53 6.35 -7.76
CA ALA A 18 -9.37 6.10 -8.60
C ALA A 18 -9.69 5.42 -9.95
N VAL A 19 -10.79 4.67 -10.02
CA VAL A 19 -11.30 4.08 -11.27
C VAL A 19 -12.46 4.88 -11.88
N SER A 20 -12.76 6.06 -11.34
CA SER A 20 -13.88 6.91 -11.80
C SER A 20 -15.22 6.17 -11.85
N ALA A 21 -15.44 5.28 -10.86
CA ALA A 21 -16.57 4.37 -10.76
C ALA A 21 -16.82 3.45 -11.98
N ASP A 22 -15.84 3.27 -12.87
CA ASP A 22 -15.93 2.36 -14.02
C ASP A 22 -15.76 0.90 -13.57
N LEU A 23 -16.81 0.29 -13.05
CA LEU A 23 -16.83 -1.12 -12.65
C LEU A 23 -16.83 -2.08 -13.84
N LYS A 24 -17.23 -1.61 -15.03
CA LYS A 24 -17.33 -2.43 -16.24
C LYS A 24 -15.96 -2.76 -16.81
N ASN A 25 -15.05 -1.79 -16.81
CA ASN A 25 -13.67 -1.95 -17.26
C ASN A 25 -12.66 -2.01 -16.11
N THR A 26 -13.12 -2.35 -14.90
CA THR A 26 -12.23 -2.60 -13.77
C THR A 26 -12.29 -4.07 -13.37
N VAL A 27 -11.14 -4.71 -13.30
CA VAL A 27 -10.99 -6.05 -12.73
C VAL A 27 -10.38 -5.92 -11.35
N PHE A 28 -10.96 -6.61 -10.37
CA PHE A 28 -10.52 -6.62 -8.98
C PHE A 28 -9.87 -7.95 -8.65
N SER A 29 -8.67 -7.91 -8.09
CA SER A 29 -7.91 -9.08 -7.65
C SER A 29 -7.14 -8.78 -6.37
N PHE A 30 -6.40 -9.77 -5.88
CA PHE A 30 -5.53 -9.66 -4.71
C PHE A 30 -4.21 -10.38 -4.94
N ILE A 31 -3.20 -10.00 -4.16
CA ILE A 31 -1.89 -10.64 -4.13
C ILE A 31 -1.91 -11.69 -3.00
N PRO A 32 -1.80 -12.99 -3.30
CA PRO A 32 -1.89 -14.02 -2.29
C PRO A 32 -0.73 -13.99 -1.29
N ASN A 33 -0.92 -14.44 -0.04
CA ASN A 33 -2.12 -15.13 0.48
C ASN A 33 -2.92 -14.28 1.46
N THR A 34 -2.26 -13.38 2.19
CA THR A 34 -2.83 -12.80 3.41
C THR A 34 -3.79 -11.63 3.16
N ALA A 35 -3.75 -11.05 1.96
CA ALA A 35 -4.66 -10.01 1.48
C ALA A 35 -6.10 -10.50 1.22
N GLU A 36 -6.32 -11.82 1.12
CA GLU A 36 -7.60 -12.43 0.76
C GLU A 36 -8.78 -11.93 1.62
N VAL A 37 -8.61 -11.83 2.95
CA VAL A 37 -9.70 -11.41 3.85
C VAL A 37 -10.06 -9.94 3.64
N SER A 38 -9.05 -9.09 3.40
CA SER A 38 -9.28 -7.68 3.08
C SER A 38 -9.91 -7.51 1.70
N PHE A 39 -9.50 -8.33 0.74
CA PHE A 39 -10.10 -8.38 -0.59
C PHE A 39 -11.59 -8.73 -0.55
N TYR A 40 -11.99 -9.77 0.20
CA TYR A 40 -13.41 -10.09 0.35
C TYR A 40 -14.20 -8.95 1.00
N GLY A 41 -13.62 -8.26 1.98
CA GLY A 41 -14.20 -7.06 2.55
C GLY A 41 -14.42 -5.93 1.55
N MET A 42 -13.44 -5.70 0.67
CA MET A 42 -13.55 -4.75 -0.43
C MET A 42 -14.66 -5.14 -1.41
N VAL A 43 -14.73 -6.42 -1.81
CA VAL A 43 -15.78 -6.91 -2.72
C VAL A 43 -17.18 -6.68 -2.14
N GLU A 44 -17.39 -6.93 -0.85
CA GLU A 44 -18.67 -6.63 -0.18
C GLU A 44 -19.00 -5.14 -0.14
N GLY A 45 -17.99 -4.28 0.03
CA GLY A 45 -18.14 -2.85 -0.06
C GLY A 45 -18.54 -2.40 -1.47
N LEU A 46 -17.94 -2.99 -2.52
CA LEU A 46 -18.31 -2.74 -3.92
C LEU A 46 -19.76 -3.16 -4.22
N HIS A 47 -20.19 -4.33 -3.75
CA HIS A 47 -21.60 -4.74 -3.89
C HIS A 47 -22.56 -3.81 -3.14
N SER A 48 -22.14 -3.27 -1.99
CA SER A 48 -22.95 -2.29 -1.25
C SER A 48 -23.06 -0.96 -1.99
N TYR A 49 -21.97 -0.49 -2.60
CA TYR A 49 -21.99 0.66 -3.50
C TYR A 49 -22.91 0.44 -4.71
N ILE A 50 -22.79 -0.71 -5.40
CA ILE A 50 -23.65 -1.04 -6.55
C ILE A 50 -25.13 -1.04 -6.15
N ARG A 51 -25.48 -1.68 -5.02
CA ARG A 51 -26.87 -1.67 -4.52
C ARG A 51 -27.37 -0.25 -4.25
N GLN A 52 -26.53 0.63 -3.75
CA GLN A 52 -26.89 2.03 -3.52
C GLN A 52 -27.14 2.77 -4.84
N VAL A 53 -26.26 2.59 -5.84
CA VAL A 53 -26.44 3.14 -7.19
C VAL A 53 -27.73 2.64 -7.85
N GLN A 54 -28.00 1.33 -7.75
CA GLN A 54 -29.23 0.72 -8.26
C GLN A 54 -30.46 1.34 -7.58
N LYS A 55 -30.46 1.40 -6.24
CA LYS A 55 -31.55 1.99 -5.46
C LYS A 55 -31.80 3.46 -5.83
N ASP A 56 -30.74 4.27 -5.88
CA ASP A 56 -30.85 5.70 -6.18
C ASP A 56 -31.34 5.95 -7.62
N THR A 57 -30.92 5.10 -8.56
CA THR A 57 -31.38 5.16 -9.96
C THR A 57 -32.85 4.82 -10.08
N LEU A 58 -33.33 3.80 -9.35
CA LEU A 58 -34.72 3.36 -9.36
C LEU A 58 -35.67 4.35 -8.65
N ILE A 59 -35.23 4.97 -7.55
CA ILE A 59 -36.07 5.88 -6.76
C ILE A 59 -36.16 7.27 -7.40
N ASN A 60 -35.06 7.80 -7.93
CA ASN A 60 -34.99 9.21 -8.34
C ASN A 60 -35.36 9.45 -9.81
N ARG A 61 -35.59 8.39 -10.61
CA ARG A 61 -36.04 8.55 -12.00
C ARG A 61 -37.55 8.85 -12.04
N LYS A 62 -37.90 9.89 -12.81
CA LYS A 62 -39.30 10.27 -13.09
C LYS A 62 -39.92 9.44 -14.22
N ASP A 63 -39.10 8.93 -15.13
CA ASP A 63 -39.52 8.15 -16.29
C ASP A 63 -39.29 6.65 -16.06
N SER A 64 -40.14 5.81 -16.65
CA SER A 64 -39.98 4.35 -16.63
C SER A 64 -38.74 3.92 -17.41
N LEU A 65 -37.95 3.02 -16.83
CA LEU A 65 -36.85 2.33 -17.52
C LEU A 65 -37.40 1.46 -18.65
N SER A 66 -36.70 1.41 -19.78
CA SER A 66 -36.91 0.30 -20.73
C SER A 66 -36.40 -1.00 -20.13
N ASP A 67 -36.89 -2.13 -20.61
CA ASP A 67 -36.45 -3.46 -20.15
C ASP A 67 -34.93 -3.62 -20.29
N GLU A 68 -34.33 -3.12 -21.39
CA GLU A 68 -32.88 -3.18 -21.61
C GLU A 68 -32.09 -2.35 -20.58
N GLN A 69 -32.60 -1.16 -20.22
CA GLN A 69 -31.95 -0.30 -19.24
C GLN A 69 -32.05 -0.88 -17.82
N LEU A 70 -33.17 -1.55 -17.53
CA LEU A 70 -33.38 -2.23 -16.27
C LEU A 70 -32.44 -3.44 -16.15
N ASP A 71 -32.32 -4.25 -17.21
CA ASP A 71 -31.41 -5.39 -17.25
C ASP A 71 -29.94 -4.96 -17.12
N GLU A 72 -29.53 -3.86 -17.78
CA GLU A 72 -28.19 -3.30 -17.62
C GLU A 72 -27.93 -2.86 -16.16
N LEU A 73 -28.90 -2.19 -15.53
CA LEU A 73 -28.79 -1.75 -14.14
C LEU A 73 -28.69 -2.92 -13.16
N LEU A 74 -29.51 -3.96 -13.35
CA LEU A 74 -29.57 -5.13 -12.46
C LEU A 74 -28.38 -6.08 -12.66
N SER A 75 -27.79 -6.11 -13.85
CA SER A 75 -26.62 -6.95 -14.15
C SER A 75 -25.30 -6.37 -13.64
N MET A 76 -25.27 -5.12 -13.17
CA MET A 76 -24.09 -4.48 -12.59
C MET A 76 -23.47 -5.36 -11.48
N ASN A 77 -22.23 -5.79 -11.68
CA ASN A 77 -21.47 -6.57 -10.71
C ASN A 77 -19.98 -6.24 -10.82
N PRO A 78 -19.22 -6.33 -9.70
CA PRO A 78 -17.77 -6.17 -9.76
C PRO A 78 -17.15 -7.36 -10.48
N ARG A 79 -16.22 -7.12 -11.42
CA ARG A 79 -15.45 -8.19 -12.06
C ARG A 79 -14.35 -8.64 -11.13
N VAL A 80 -14.57 -9.75 -10.42
CA VAL A 80 -13.68 -10.29 -9.39
C VAL A 80 -12.95 -11.52 -9.90
N GLU A 81 -11.62 -11.47 -9.90
CA GLU A 81 -10.82 -12.49 -10.55
C GLU A 81 -9.58 -12.84 -9.73
N LYS A 82 -9.15 -14.11 -9.80
CA LYS A 82 -7.90 -14.55 -9.20
C LYS A 82 -6.80 -14.50 -10.25
N LEU A 83 -6.00 -13.44 -10.23
CA LEU A 83 -4.94 -13.24 -11.22
C LEU A 83 -3.60 -13.73 -10.69
N ALA A 84 -3.09 -13.20 -9.59
CA ALA A 84 -1.82 -13.67 -9.05
C ALA A 84 -2.00 -15.03 -8.38
N ILE A 85 -1.26 -16.04 -8.83
CA ILE A 85 -1.19 -17.36 -8.19
C ILE A 85 0.19 -17.54 -7.62
N LYS A 86 0.30 -17.74 -6.30
CA LYS A 86 1.57 -18.01 -5.63
C LYS A 86 1.86 -19.52 -5.60
N ASP A 87 2.86 -20.01 -6.33
CA ASP A 87 3.33 -21.39 -6.19
C ASP A 87 4.20 -21.52 -4.92
N VAL A 88 3.68 -22.22 -3.92
CA VAL A 88 4.27 -22.37 -2.58
C VAL A 88 5.42 -23.40 -2.58
N LYS A 89 5.70 -24.09 -3.69
CA LYS A 89 6.66 -25.20 -3.72
C LYS A 89 8.14 -24.81 -3.83
N LEU A 90 8.45 -23.58 -4.23
CA LEU A 90 9.84 -23.10 -4.33
C LEU A 90 10.29 -22.41 -3.03
N ARG A 91 10.76 -23.20 -2.05
CA ARG A 91 11.60 -22.67 -0.96
C ARG A 91 13.05 -22.65 -1.46
N THR A 92 13.63 -21.47 -1.67
CA THR A 92 15.06 -21.33 -1.99
C THR A 92 15.88 -21.66 -0.74
N PHE A 93 16.24 -22.93 -0.58
CA PHE A 93 17.24 -23.36 0.40
C PHE A 93 18.63 -23.03 -0.16
N ILE A 94 19.13 -21.84 0.19
CA ILE A 94 20.51 -21.37 0.03
C ILE A 94 20.98 -21.19 -1.43
N THR A 95 20.85 -19.96 -1.96
CA THR A 95 21.49 -19.49 -3.21
C THR A 95 21.88 -18.01 -3.09
N GLN A 96 22.89 -17.58 -3.87
CA GLN A 96 23.42 -16.21 -3.86
C GLN A 96 22.35 -15.17 -4.23
N ASP A 97 22.44 -13.94 -3.69
CA ASP A 97 21.40 -12.90 -3.78
C ASP A 97 20.98 -12.53 -5.23
N ALA A 98 21.84 -12.80 -6.23
CA ALA A 98 21.53 -12.60 -7.64
C ALA A 98 20.53 -13.64 -8.19
N ASP A 99 20.65 -14.92 -7.81
CA ASP A 99 19.79 -16.00 -8.31
C ASP A 99 18.41 -16.02 -7.63
N ARG A 100 18.28 -15.36 -6.47
CA ARG A 100 17.00 -15.25 -5.74
C ARG A 100 15.99 -14.37 -6.49
N GLN A 101 16.44 -13.38 -7.27
CA GLN A 101 15.55 -12.47 -7.99
C GLN A 101 14.81 -13.18 -9.14
N ASP A 102 15.48 -14.06 -9.88
CA ASP A 102 14.87 -14.84 -10.96
C ASP A 102 13.89 -15.89 -10.42
N MET A 103 14.15 -16.48 -9.25
CA MET A 103 13.26 -17.48 -8.64
C MET A 103 11.94 -16.89 -8.12
N VAL A 104 11.92 -15.64 -7.62
CA VAL A 104 10.68 -14.98 -7.18
C VAL A 104 9.76 -14.66 -8.36
N ALA A 105 10.31 -14.40 -9.55
CA ALA A 105 9.53 -14.19 -10.76
C ALA A 105 8.75 -15.46 -11.20
N HIS A 106 9.24 -16.66 -10.86
CA HIS A 106 8.56 -17.93 -11.13
C HIS A 106 7.56 -18.38 -10.05
N VAL A 107 7.48 -17.64 -8.94
CA VAL A 107 6.52 -17.95 -7.87
C VAL A 107 5.12 -17.43 -8.21
N TYR A 108 4.99 -16.47 -9.13
CA TYR A 108 3.71 -15.88 -9.49
C TYR A 108 3.34 -16.16 -10.95
N ASP A 109 2.16 -16.74 -11.16
CA ASP A 109 1.54 -16.93 -12.48
C ASP A 109 0.25 -16.11 -12.60
N THR A 110 -0.23 -15.89 -13.81
CA THR A 110 -1.45 -15.10 -14.13
C THR A 110 -2.47 -15.85 -14.96
N THR A 111 -3.75 -15.65 -14.67
CA THR A 111 -4.86 -16.15 -15.50
C THR A 111 -5.01 -15.29 -16.76
N TYR A 112 -4.80 -15.90 -17.93
CA TYR A 112 -4.91 -15.24 -19.25
C TYR A 112 -6.36 -15.11 -19.73
N GLY A 113 -6.64 -14.13 -20.59
CA GLY A 113 -7.95 -13.93 -21.23
C GLY A 113 -8.99 -13.19 -20.38
N VAL A 114 -8.63 -12.82 -19.15
CA VAL A 114 -9.52 -12.13 -18.19
C VAL A 114 -9.49 -10.60 -18.35
N ILE A 115 -8.36 -10.06 -18.81
CA ILE A 115 -8.11 -8.63 -19.00
C ILE A 115 -8.27 -8.28 -20.47
N LYS A 116 -9.05 -7.22 -20.75
CA LYS A 116 -9.14 -6.60 -22.08
C LYS A 116 -7.96 -5.66 -22.27
N ASN A 117 -7.12 -5.99 -23.25
CA ASN A 117 -5.92 -5.23 -23.57
C ASN A 117 -6.21 -3.73 -23.75
N ASP A 118 -5.36 -2.90 -23.17
CA ASP A 118 -5.34 -1.43 -23.28
C ASP A 118 -6.65 -0.73 -22.86
N THR A 119 -7.59 -1.48 -22.28
CA THR A 119 -8.92 -1.01 -21.86
C THR A 119 -9.10 -1.16 -20.36
N ASP A 120 -8.87 -2.37 -19.85
CA ASP A 120 -9.19 -2.68 -18.46
C ASP A 120 -8.17 -2.07 -17.48
N THR A 121 -8.68 -1.60 -16.35
CA THR A 121 -7.89 -1.26 -15.17
C THR A 121 -7.85 -2.45 -14.22
N LEU A 122 -6.68 -2.88 -13.80
CA LEU A 122 -6.54 -3.89 -12.77
C LEU A 122 -6.34 -3.24 -11.40
N VAL A 123 -7.17 -3.60 -10.43
CA VAL A 123 -7.01 -3.25 -9.02
C VAL A 123 -6.55 -4.49 -8.25
N ALA A 124 -5.36 -4.47 -7.66
CA ALA A 124 -4.80 -5.58 -6.90
C ALA A 124 -4.57 -5.20 -5.44
N VAL A 125 -5.24 -5.88 -4.51
CA VAL A 125 -5.09 -5.65 -3.07
C VAL A 125 -3.91 -6.44 -2.51
N ASP A 126 -3.05 -5.77 -1.74
CA ASP A 126 -1.99 -6.35 -0.93
C ASP A 126 -2.21 -5.99 0.55
N ASP A 127 -1.55 -6.72 1.45
CA ASP A 127 -1.63 -6.41 2.87
C ASP A 127 -0.89 -5.13 3.23
N SER A 128 0.36 -5.03 2.78
CA SER A 128 1.22 -3.90 3.11
C SER A 128 2.37 -3.78 2.13
N ILE A 129 2.90 -2.57 1.97
CA ILE A 129 4.06 -2.30 1.14
C ILE A 129 5.19 -1.79 2.04
N VAL A 130 6.14 -2.68 2.37
CA VAL A 130 7.31 -2.36 3.21
C VAL A 130 8.44 -1.78 2.37
N ARG A 131 9.11 -2.64 1.56
CA ARG A 131 10.24 -2.27 0.69
C ARG A 131 9.81 -1.93 -0.74
N GLY A 132 8.64 -2.41 -1.18
CA GLY A 132 8.17 -2.28 -2.55
C GLY A 132 8.92 -3.13 -3.60
N THR A 133 10.01 -3.82 -3.23
CA THR A 133 10.84 -4.60 -4.17
C THR A 133 10.07 -5.75 -4.83
N THR A 134 9.24 -6.49 -4.09
CA THR A 134 8.43 -7.58 -4.65
C THR A 134 7.43 -7.07 -5.69
N LEU A 135 6.82 -5.91 -5.45
CA LEU A 135 5.93 -5.27 -6.42
C LEU A 135 6.70 -4.87 -7.69
N LYS A 136 7.83 -4.18 -7.52
CA LYS A 136 8.68 -3.71 -8.62
C LYS A 136 9.29 -4.85 -9.44
N GLN A 137 9.84 -5.84 -8.78
CA GLN A 137 10.62 -6.87 -9.46
C GLN A 137 9.75 -7.96 -10.08
N SER A 138 8.57 -8.22 -9.51
CA SER A 138 7.75 -9.37 -9.89
C SER A 138 6.32 -9.00 -10.22
N ILE A 139 5.52 -8.54 -9.25
CA ILE A 139 4.07 -8.46 -9.41
C ILE A 139 3.65 -7.51 -10.54
N ILE A 140 4.18 -6.28 -10.57
CA ILE A 140 3.80 -5.29 -11.58
C ILE A 140 4.21 -5.77 -12.98
N LYS A 141 5.42 -6.32 -13.12
CA LYS A 141 5.91 -6.85 -14.41
C LYS A 141 5.06 -8.01 -14.93
N ILE A 142 4.63 -8.89 -14.03
CA ILE A 142 3.81 -10.05 -14.37
C ILE A 142 2.41 -9.60 -14.80
N ILE A 143 1.80 -8.67 -14.06
CA ILE A 143 0.51 -8.10 -14.40
C ILE A 143 0.56 -7.34 -15.74
N ASP A 144 1.63 -6.58 -16.01
CA ASP A 144 1.77 -5.79 -17.24
C ASP A 144 1.75 -6.66 -18.51
N ARG A 145 2.10 -7.96 -18.42
CA ARG A 145 1.97 -8.94 -19.52
C ARG A 145 0.53 -9.21 -19.94
N LEU A 146 -0.45 -8.89 -19.09
CA LEU A 146 -1.87 -8.95 -19.41
C LEU A 146 -2.34 -7.70 -20.18
N HIS A 147 -1.44 -6.76 -20.46
CA HIS A 147 -1.71 -5.50 -21.16
C HIS A 147 -2.86 -4.67 -20.57
N PRO A 148 -2.96 -4.48 -19.24
CA PRO A 148 -3.96 -3.58 -18.69
C PRO A 148 -3.65 -2.13 -19.10
N LYS A 149 -4.67 -1.29 -19.20
CA LYS A 149 -4.49 0.16 -19.36
C LYS A 149 -3.78 0.77 -18.14
N ARG A 150 -4.19 0.31 -16.95
CA ARG A 150 -3.71 0.82 -15.66
C ARG A 150 -3.65 -0.31 -14.63
N ILE A 151 -2.66 -0.26 -13.76
CA ILE A 151 -2.47 -1.13 -12.61
C ILE A 151 -2.57 -0.28 -11.34
N ILE A 152 -3.52 -0.59 -10.48
CA ILE A 152 -3.71 0.05 -9.18
C ILE A 152 -3.39 -0.96 -8.09
N ILE A 153 -2.27 -0.76 -7.39
CA ILE A 153 -1.94 -1.55 -6.20
C ILE A 153 -2.57 -0.88 -4.98
N VAL A 154 -3.30 -1.66 -4.19
CA VAL A 154 -3.99 -1.16 -2.99
C VAL A 154 -3.44 -1.85 -1.76
N SER A 155 -2.79 -1.09 -0.87
CA SER A 155 -2.34 -1.57 0.43
C SER A 155 -3.47 -1.47 1.44
N SER A 156 -3.86 -2.58 2.07
CA SER A 156 -4.86 -2.59 3.15
C SER A 156 -4.34 -2.00 4.47
N ALA A 157 -3.03 -1.82 4.60
CA ALA A 157 -2.38 -1.05 5.66
C ALA A 157 -1.99 0.37 5.21
N PRO A 158 -1.85 1.33 6.15
CA PRO A 158 -1.22 2.62 5.89
C PRO A 158 0.26 2.49 5.52
N GLN A 159 0.86 3.61 5.11
CA GLN A 159 2.28 3.68 4.80
C GLN A 159 3.13 3.35 6.03
N ILE A 160 3.97 2.32 5.93
CA ILE A 160 4.94 1.97 6.98
C ILE A 160 6.10 2.96 6.91
N ARG A 161 6.20 3.83 7.92
CA ARG A 161 7.07 5.01 7.94
C ARG A 161 8.18 4.95 8.99
N TYR A 162 7.99 4.17 10.06
CA TYR A 162 8.89 4.13 11.22
C TYR A 162 9.19 2.69 11.62
N PRO A 163 10.32 2.43 12.32
CA PRO A 163 10.72 1.08 12.66
C PRO A 163 9.92 0.53 13.84
N ASP A 164 9.76 -0.78 13.86
CA ASP A 164 9.23 -1.47 15.02
C ASP A 164 10.33 -1.81 16.04
N CYS A 165 9.98 -1.71 17.32
CA CYS A 165 10.84 -2.08 18.44
C CYS A 165 10.13 -2.96 19.48
N TYR A 166 8.99 -3.56 19.11
CA TYR A 166 8.14 -4.34 20.01
C TYR A 166 7.94 -5.79 19.55
N GLY A 167 8.79 -6.26 18.63
CA GLY A 167 8.91 -7.68 18.28
C GLY A 167 8.71 -8.00 16.79
N ILE A 168 8.43 -6.99 15.95
CA ILE A 168 8.31 -7.15 14.50
C ILE A 168 9.65 -6.78 13.85
N ASP A 169 10.15 -7.60 12.92
CA ASP A 169 11.44 -7.38 12.24
C ASP A 169 11.36 -6.27 11.17
N MET A 170 11.16 -5.03 11.63
CA MET A 170 11.12 -3.82 10.83
C MET A 170 11.99 -2.75 11.50
N SER A 171 13.29 -3.02 11.69
CA SER A 171 14.16 -2.20 12.54
C SER A 171 14.99 -1.14 11.81
N LYS A 172 15.01 -1.16 10.47
CA LYS A 172 15.92 -0.36 9.64
C LYS A 172 15.18 0.65 8.77
N MET A 173 15.39 1.94 9.03
CA MET A 173 14.75 3.05 8.31
C MET A 173 14.90 2.96 6.79
N GLY A 174 16.12 2.68 6.31
CA GLY A 174 16.41 2.61 4.87
C GLY A 174 15.74 1.47 4.12
N GLN A 175 14.93 0.64 4.77
CA GLN A 175 14.19 -0.45 4.15
C GLN A 175 12.72 -0.09 3.88
N PHE A 176 12.25 1.07 4.34
CA PHE A 176 10.87 1.50 4.11
C PHE A 176 10.78 2.35 2.84
N VAL A 177 9.98 1.90 1.88
CA VAL A 177 9.77 2.63 0.63
C VAL A 177 9.14 4.01 0.87
N ALA A 178 8.31 4.15 1.91
CA ALA A 178 7.73 5.43 2.28
C ALA A 178 8.79 6.41 2.81
N PHE A 179 9.78 5.91 3.56
CA PHE A 179 10.90 6.72 4.00
C PHE A 179 11.79 7.12 2.82
N GLU A 180 12.14 6.18 1.95
CA GLU A 180 12.90 6.46 0.72
C GLU A 180 12.19 7.51 -0.14
N ALA A 181 10.88 7.38 -0.32
CA ALA A 181 10.05 8.36 -1.03
C ALA A 181 10.12 9.76 -0.41
N ALA A 182 9.98 9.88 0.91
CA ALA A 182 10.09 11.16 1.59
C ALA A 182 11.49 11.78 1.44
N ILE A 183 12.56 10.98 1.53
CA ILE A 183 13.93 11.46 1.31
C ILE A 183 14.14 11.94 -0.13
N GLN A 184 13.63 11.21 -1.14
CA GLN A 184 13.72 11.63 -2.54
C GLN A 184 12.91 12.92 -2.79
N LEU A 185 11.74 13.07 -2.17
CA LEU A 185 10.94 14.30 -2.23
C LEU A 185 11.66 15.50 -1.60
N LEU A 186 12.28 15.33 -0.42
CA LEU A 186 13.07 16.39 0.20
C LEU A 186 14.21 16.86 -0.72
N LYS A 187 14.95 15.91 -1.30
CA LYS A 187 16.05 16.22 -2.23
C LYS A 187 15.57 16.93 -3.49
N SER A 188 14.56 16.37 -4.16
CA SER A 188 14.02 16.95 -5.39
C SER A 188 13.43 18.36 -5.22
N ARG A 189 13.04 18.75 -3.99
CA ARG A 189 12.49 20.08 -3.68
C ARG A 189 13.50 21.05 -3.07
N GLY A 190 14.78 20.68 -2.95
CA GLY A 190 15.80 21.54 -2.32
C GLY A 190 15.62 21.70 -0.79
N LEU A 191 14.95 20.73 -0.14
CA LEU A 191 14.64 20.73 1.29
C LEU A 191 15.60 19.83 2.09
N GLU A 192 16.81 19.59 1.59
CA GLU A 192 17.79 18.70 2.23
C GLU A 192 18.23 19.19 3.62
N HIS A 193 18.13 20.49 3.90
CA HIS A 193 18.39 21.06 5.22
C HIS A 193 17.53 20.40 6.31
N ILE A 194 16.29 19.99 6.01
CA ILE A 194 15.41 19.27 6.95
C ILE A 194 16.04 17.94 7.37
N ILE A 195 16.68 17.22 6.44
CA ILE A 195 17.34 15.94 6.74
C ILE A 195 18.45 16.15 7.78
N GLU A 196 19.24 17.20 7.59
CA GLU A 196 20.36 17.52 8.48
C GLU A 196 19.86 18.04 9.84
N GLU A 197 18.85 18.91 9.87
CA GLU A 197 18.23 19.37 11.11
C GLU A 197 17.66 18.21 11.94
N VAL A 198 16.93 17.29 11.30
CA VAL A 198 16.41 16.10 11.97
C VAL A 198 17.54 15.21 12.47
N TYR A 199 18.63 15.06 11.72
CA TYR A 199 19.80 14.30 12.16
C TYR A 199 20.42 14.90 13.43
N GLN A 200 20.62 16.21 13.46
CA GLN A 200 21.19 16.90 14.63
C GLN A 200 20.26 16.79 15.84
N LYS A 201 18.94 16.99 15.67
CA LYS A 201 17.93 16.79 16.73
C LYS A 201 17.95 15.35 17.25
N CYS A 202 17.96 14.36 16.36
CA CYS A 202 18.05 12.96 16.72
C CYS A 202 19.32 12.68 17.54
N LYS A 203 20.50 13.12 17.09
CA LYS A 203 21.75 12.94 17.83
C LYS A 203 21.73 13.57 19.22
N ALA A 204 21.28 14.82 19.32
CA ALA A 204 21.17 15.51 20.60
C ALA A 204 20.21 14.77 21.55
N SER A 205 19.07 14.30 21.03
CA SER A 205 18.08 13.57 21.83
C SER A 205 18.60 12.26 22.41
N LEU A 206 19.59 11.60 21.79
CA LEU A 206 20.15 10.34 22.30
C LEU A 206 20.94 10.51 23.60
N LEU A 207 21.34 11.74 23.95
CA LEU A 207 22.03 12.07 25.20
C LEU A 207 21.05 12.35 26.36
N LEU A 208 19.76 12.52 26.05
CA LEU A 208 18.73 12.81 27.05
C LEU A 208 18.24 11.51 27.75
N PRO A 209 17.66 11.63 28.95
CA PRO A 209 16.87 10.56 29.55
C PRO A 209 15.78 10.09 28.58
N LYS A 210 15.53 8.78 28.51
CA LYS A 210 14.60 8.20 27.51
C LYS A 210 13.19 8.79 27.61
N GLU A 211 12.79 9.20 28.80
CA GLU A 211 11.51 9.83 29.14
C GLU A 211 11.30 11.19 28.46
N GLU A 212 12.38 11.90 28.13
CA GLU A 212 12.35 13.22 27.47
C GLU A 212 12.48 13.14 25.95
N ILE A 213 12.78 11.96 25.41
CA ILE A 213 13.01 11.77 23.98
C ILE A 213 11.67 11.76 23.23
N VAL A 214 11.57 12.65 22.24
CA VAL A 214 10.46 12.69 21.27
C VAL A 214 10.92 12.17 19.90
N ASN A 215 9.99 11.64 19.11
CA ASN A 215 10.27 11.20 17.75
C ASN A 215 10.46 12.40 16.81
N HIS A 216 11.71 12.75 16.51
CA HIS A 216 12.04 13.85 15.59
C HIS A 216 11.90 13.45 14.12
N VAL A 217 11.86 12.15 13.81
CA VAL A 217 11.75 11.64 12.43
C VAL A 217 10.41 12.01 11.78
N LYS A 218 9.39 12.36 12.58
CA LYS A 218 8.12 12.92 12.06
C LYS A 218 8.34 14.16 11.19
N ASP A 219 9.36 14.96 11.48
CA ASP A 219 9.69 16.18 10.71
C ASP A 219 10.10 15.87 9.26
N ILE A 220 10.57 14.65 8.95
CA ILE A 220 10.89 14.20 7.58
C ILE A 220 9.63 14.15 6.71
N TYR A 221 8.49 13.79 7.29
CA TYR A 221 7.23 13.60 6.57
C TYR A 221 6.34 14.83 6.59
N ARG A 222 6.55 15.75 7.54
CA ARG A 222 5.74 16.95 7.77
C ARG A 222 5.56 17.85 6.53
N PRO A 223 6.53 18.01 5.61
CA PRO A 223 6.36 18.84 4.42
C PRO A 223 5.45 18.23 3.33
N PHE A 224 4.96 17.00 3.50
CA PHE A 224 4.26 16.26 2.43
C PHE A 224 2.89 15.77 2.84
N THR A 225 1.96 15.73 1.89
CA THR A 225 0.71 15.00 2.05
C THR A 225 0.92 13.49 1.88
N GLN A 226 -0.06 12.70 2.31
CA GLN A 226 0.01 11.23 2.13
C GLN A 226 0.00 10.85 0.65
N GLU A 227 -0.71 11.62 -0.17
CA GLU A 227 -0.84 11.44 -1.61
C GLU A 227 0.48 11.73 -2.33
N GLU A 228 1.21 12.78 -1.91
CA GLU A 228 2.52 13.10 -2.47
C GLU A 228 3.53 11.97 -2.21
N ILE A 229 3.55 11.43 -0.99
CA ILE A 229 4.40 10.28 -0.66
C ILE A 229 3.94 9.05 -1.46
N SER A 230 2.64 8.77 -1.54
CA SER A 230 2.12 7.64 -2.33
C SER A 230 2.47 7.74 -3.81
N ALA A 231 2.42 8.94 -4.39
CA ALA A 231 2.82 9.20 -5.77
C ALA A 231 4.32 8.98 -5.96
N GLN A 232 5.16 9.38 -5.01
CA GLN A 232 6.59 9.10 -5.09
C GLN A 232 6.89 7.60 -4.90
N ILE A 233 6.20 6.91 -3.99
CA ILE A 233 6.32 5.44 -3.85
C ILE A 233 5.94 4.76 -5.17
N THR A 234 4.85 5.21 -5.81
CA THR A 234 4.42 4.71 -7.12
C THR A 234 5.56 4.77 -8.13
N LYS A 235 6.27 5.90 -8.23
CA LYS A 235 7.45 6.04 -9.10
C LYS A 235 8.57 5.07 -8.71
N ILE A 236 8.88 4.91 -7.43
CA ILE A 236 9.95 4.03 -6.95
C ILE A 236 9.68 2.58 -7.33
N ILE A 237 8.45 2.10 -7.13
CA ILE A 237 8.07 0.71 -7.36
C ILE A 237 7.70 0.41 -8.82
N THR A 238 7.53 1.44 -9.65
CA THR A 238 7.27 1.25 -11.09
C THR A 238 8.55 0.75 -11.76
N PRO A 239 8.53 -0.39 -12.46
CA PRO A 239 9.71 -0.91 -13.15
C PRO A 239 9.95 -0.14 -14.45
N ASP A 240 11.22 -0.01 -14.83
CA ASP A 240 11.59 0.48 -16.15
C ASP A 240 11.15 -0.57 -17.19
N ASN A 241 10.42 -0.14 -18.24
CA ASN A 241 9.85 -0.97 -19.32
C ASN A 241 8.49 -1.65 -19.05
N ILE A 242 7.59 -1.01 -18.32
CA ILE A 242 6.17 -1.40 -18.33
C ILE A 242 5.35 -0.48 -19.24
N LYS A 243 4.21 -0.96 -19.76
CA LYS A 243 3.30 -0.16 -20.59
C LYS A 243 2.16 0.47 -19.80
N ALA A 244 1.62 -0.25 -18.83
CA ALA A 244 0.48 0.21 -18.05
C ALA A 244 0.84 1.40 -17.14
N GLU A 245 -0.10 2.31 -16.95
CA GLU A 245 0.00 3.33 -15.90
C GLU A 245 -0.07 2.66 -14.52
N VAL A 246 0.85 2.94 -13.61
CA VAL A 246 0.82 2.39 -12.24
C VAL A 246 0.37 3.46 -11.25
N LYS A 247 -0.48 3.06 -10.29
CA LYS A 247 -0.87 3.87 -9.14
C LYS A 247 -0.86 3.03 -7.87
N VAL A 248 -0.46 3.63 -6.75
CA VAL A 248 -0.57 3.01 -5.43
C VAL A 248 -1.58 3.77 -4.57
N ILE A 249 -2.46 3.02 -3.90
CA ILE A 249 -3.41 3.51 -2.90
C ILE A 249 -3.04 2.87 -1.56
N TYR A 250 -2.96 3.67 -0.51
CA TYR A 250 -2.80 3.18 0.86
C TYR A 250 -4.09 3.35 1.64
N GLN A 251 -4.32 2.47 2.62
CA GLN A 251 -5.31 2.71 3.64
C GLN A 251 -4.93 3.95 4.49
N THR A 252 -5.91 4.72 4.91
CA THR A 252 -5.66 5.86 5.81
C THR A 252 -5.49 5.39 7.25
N LEU A 253 -4.76 6.18 8.05
CA LEU A 253 -4.62 5.90 9.49
C LEU A 253 -5.98 5.96 10.19
N ASP A 254 -6.83 6.92 9.83
CA ASP A 254 -8.17 7.07 10.39
C ASP A 254 -9.04 5.84 10.12
N ASN A 255 -9.03 5.32 8.89
CA ASN A 255 -9.75 4.10 8.55
C ASN A 255 -9.18 2.87 9.24
N LEU A 256 -7.87 2.82 9.50
CA LEU A 256 -7.29 1.77 10.33
C LEU A 256 -7.87 1.78 11.75
N HIS A 257 -7.99 2.96 12.37
CA HIS A 257 -8.59 3.09 13.70
C HIS A 257 -10.08 2.80 13.73
N VAL A 258 -10.82 3.18 12.68
CA VAL A 258 -12.24 2.81 12.51
C VAL A 258 -12.40 1.29 12.41
N ALA A 259 -11.52 0.62 11.66
CA ALA A 259 -11.59 -0.83 11.49
C ALA A 259 -11.13 -1.63 12.70
N CYS A 260 -10.18 -1.10 13.47
CA CYS A 260 -9.51 -1.78 14.58
C CYS A 260 -9.60 -0.97 15.89
N PRO A 261 -10.80 -0.64 16.40
CA PRO A 261 -10.97 0.31 17.51
C PRO A 261 -10.36 -0.18 18.84
N ASN A 262 -10.21 -1.50 19.00
CA ASN A 262 -9.66 -2.12 20.22
C ASN A 262 -8.15 -2.38 20.13
N HIS A 263 -7.51 -2.03 19.01
CA HIS A 263 -6.09 -2.29 18.75
C HIS A 263 -5.37 -1.00 18.38
N SER A 264 -4.80 -0.32 19.37
CA SER A 264 -4.19 1.01 19.23
C SER A 264 -2.75 1.02 18.71
N GLY A 265 -2.19 -0.14 18.38
CA GLY A 265 -0.79 -0.25 17.95
C GLY A 265 -0.57 0.28 16.53
N ASP A 266 -0.19 1.55 16.41
CA ASP A 266 -0.03 2.22 15.11
C ASP A 266 1.31 2.94 14.91
N TRP A 267 2.26 2.81 15.85
CA TRP A 267 3.48 3.63 15.93
C TRP A 267 4.36 3.59 14.68
N TYR A 268 4.41 2.46 13.96
CA TYR A 268 5.18 2.34 12.71
C TYR A 268 4.51 3.02 11.52
N PHE A 269 3.25 3.46 11.66
CA PHE A 269 2.54 4.33 10.70
C PHE A 269 2.51 5.79 11.19
N SER A 270 2.12 6.00 12.46
CA SER A 270 1.84 7.32 13.05
C SER A 270 3.09 8.04 13.55
N GLY A 271 4.11 7.28 13.93
CA GLY A 271 5.31 7.75 14.63
C GLY A 271 5.08 8.00 16.12
N ASN A 272 3.90 7.66 16.66
CA ASN A 272 3.56 7.85 18.06
C ASN A 272 3.87 6.57 18.84
N TYR A 273 5.08 6.46 19.38
CA TYR A 273 5.49 5.28 20.13
C TYR A 273 4.82 5.24 21.51
N PRO A 274 4.27 4.09 21.95
CA PRO A 274 3.61 3.97 23.25
C PRO A 274 4.58 3.98 24.44
N THR A 275 5.89 3.82 24.20
CA THR A 275 6.91 3.86 25.24
C THR A 275 8.00 4.89 24.91
N PRO A 276 8.61 5.52 25.94
CA PRO A 276 9.75 6.42 25.71
C PRO A 276 10.94 5.73 25.03
N GLY A 277 11.13 4.43 25.29
CA GLY A 277 12.13 3.61 24.60
C GLY A 277 11.93 3.56 23.09
N GLY A 278 10.69 3.54 22.61
CA GLY A 278 10.39 3.56 21.17
C GLY A 278 10.85 4.84 20.47
N ASN A 279 10.67 6.00 21.10
CA ASN A 279 11.17 7.29 20.57
C ASN A 279 12.70 7.29 20.45
N LYS A 280 13.40 6.69 21.43
CA LYS A 280 14.86 6.50 21.35
C LYS A 280 15.26 5.62 20.17
N VAL A 281 14.54 4.52 19.94
CA VAL A 281 14.83 3.58 18.86
C VAL A 281 14.66 4.23 17.49
N VAL A 282 13.57 4.96 17.25
CA VAL A 282 13.35 5.62 15.95
C VAL A 282 14.39 6.70 15.66
N ASN A 283 14.75 7.52 16.64
CA ASN A 283 15.80 8.53 16.48
C ASN A 283 17.16 7.88 16.20
N LYS A 284 17.51 6.81 16.94
CA LYS A 284 18.74 6.04 16.70
C LYS A 284 18.74 5.36 15.33
N ALA A 285 17.60 4.84 14.87
CA ALA A 285 17.47 4.24 13.54
C ALA A 285 17.71 5.27 12.43
N PHE A 286 17.27 6.50 12.62
CA PHE A 286 17.54 7.59 11.68
C PHE A 286 19.02 8.00 11.68
N VAL A 287 19.65 8.11 12.86
CA VAL A 287 21.10 8.35 12.99
C VAL A 287 21.91 7.26 12.28
N ASN A 288 21.59 5.99 12.55
CA ASN A 288 22.23 4.86 11.88
C ASN A 288 22.12 4.96 10.35
N TRP A 289 20.93 5.28 9.83
CA TRP A 289 20.72 5.46 8.39
C TRP A 289 21.57 6.60 7.82
N LYS A 290 21.62 7.76 8.47
CA LYS A 290 22.39 8.93 8.01
C LYS A 290 23.89 8.68 8.03
N GLU A 291 24.38 7.90 8.98
CA GLU A 291 25.79 7.53 9.15
C GLU A 291 26.20 6.30 8.33
N GLY A 292 25.27 5.69 7.58
CA GLY A 292 25.54 4.48 6.79
C GLY A 292 25.73 3.21 7.62
N ASN A 293 25.33 3.22 8.89
CA ASN A 293 25.43 2.07 9.78
C ASN A 293 24.23 1.12 9.59
N ASN A 294 24.53 -0.15 9.29
CA ASN A 294 23.54 -1.20 9.06
C ASN A 294 23.06 -1.94 10.34
N GLN A 295 23.42 -1.45 11.53
CA GLN A 295 23.02 -2.03 12.81
C GLN A 295 21.55 -1.80 13.16
N ARG A 296 20.98 -2.71 13.96
CA ARG A 296 19.67 -2.52 14.58
C ARG A 296 19.73 -1.37 15.59
N ALA A 297 18.62 -0.66 15.73
CA ALA A 297 18.55 0.53 16.58
C ALA A 297 18.33 0.21 18.08
N TYR A 298 17.93 -1.02 18.41
CA TYR A 298 17.83 -1.53 19.79
C TYR A 298 18.93 -2.54 20.10
#